data_AF-A0A482T7T4-F1
#
_entry.id   AF-A0A482T7T4-F1
#
_cell.length_a   1.000
_cell.length_b   1.000
_cell.length_c   1.000
_cell.angle_alpha   90.00
_cell.angle_beta   90.00
_cell.angle_gamma   90.00
#
_symmetry.space_group_name_H-M   'P 1'
#
loop_
_entity.id
_entity.type
_entity.pdbx_description
1 polymer ?
#
loop_
_entity_poly.entity_id
_entity_poly.type
_entity_poly.pdbx_seq_one_letter_code
_entity_poly.pdbx_strand_id
1 'polypeptide(L)'
;MEVTPLLIESLQLVAVLGIVGLFLGVFLKSSVRVKNEEKIVSILRDLNNQGDYSTLVNLLQNHYRPLVHHPEEPQRQPSLAEVYARELREEVEDEPDSLRERVIRWYRGQYYVQPVNYWLMDTAPEASSYTETLFLDPEFSAQYPVIDPDLGVKLIRDDSLEGFQRRNAVHRYLRTMVKTENSLLYRDLQNNTSTDGMYRYKIEEDNRLIHALFSDMDRVEDLDIYKPVGDAVRDIIVDQRRQEFDEYNDQRLTDTRISDDHIFRDPVFIGIQFFDVLVTEAFHQKVSWHVWLSYYETFTREICRNYEITEYSDPDASVPNDYSRLLNEMVGNMCDWVRMMQAEVVSRTSDTEACDVPLHAPEEATTSAARTSTDKDKSSVSSETASTEDETGDTDEFEKYLTIRGSYTGRDSASIPKMTGIILISCNEEILTTDEIPDRFKRDITERIFLTGVELRNHGEGSLPWEYSELLLANLDERLTGKRANPQYAEQLQDVYADIRDEVFIKEDVGVDFVDRLDELIGHP
;
A
#
# COMPACT_ATOMS: atom_id res chain seq x y z
N MET A 1 -38.76 8.81 -71.50
CA MET A 1 -38.61 8.60 -70.06
C MET A 1 -37.76 9.74 -69.54
N GLU A 2 -38.41 10.77 -68.99
CA GLU A 2 -37.73 11.89 -68.37
C GLU A 2 -37.18 11.40 -67.02
N VAL A 3 -35.85 11.39 -66.90
CA VAL A 3 -35.19 11.10 -65.63
C VAL A 3 -35.37 12.35 -64.76
N THR A 4 -36.30 12.29 -63.82
CA THR A 4 -36.57 13.39 -62.89
C THR A 4 -35.33 13.70 -62.05
N PRO A 5 -35.03 14.98 -61.75
CA PRO A 5 -33.85 15.40 -60.98
C PRO A 5 -33.68 14.65 -59.64
N LEU A 6 -34.81 14.31 -59.01
CA LEU A 6 -34.89 13.54 -57.77
C LEU A 6 -34.28 12.13 -57.87
N LEU A 7 -34.32 11.52 -59.05
CA LEU A 7 -33.75 10.20 -59.30
C LEU A 7 -32.21 10.27 -59.39
N ILE A 8 -31.67 11.37 -59.93
CA ILE A 8 -30.23 11.62 -60.01
C ILE A 8 -29.67 11.95 -58.62
N GLU A 9 -30.37 12.77 -57.84
CA GLU A 9 -29.98 13.10 -56.46
C GLU A 9 -30.03 11.88 -55.54
N SER A 10 -31.03 11.02 -55.68
CA SER A 10 -31.09 9.76 -54.90
C SER A 10 -29.97 8.78 -55.27
N LEU A 11 -29.59 8.70 -56.55
CA LEU A 11 -28.47 7.86 -56.99
C LEU A 11 -27.13 8.38 -56.48
N GLN A 12 -26.95 9.70 -56.46
CA GLN A 12 -25.76 10.34 -55.87
C GLN A 12 -25.71 10.15 -54.35
N LEU A 13 -26.83 10.25 -53.64
CA LEU A 13 -26.87 10.01 -52.19
C LEU A 13 -26.52 8.55 -51.86
N VAL A 14 -27.03 7.58 -52.62
CA VAL A 14 -26.71 6.16 -52.45
C VAL A 14 -25.24 5.87 -52.79
N ALA A 15 -24.68 6.52 -53.82
CA ALA A 15 -23.27 6.41 -54.15
C ALA A 15 -22.37 7.03 -53.07
N VAL A 16 -22.75 8.18 -52.50
CA VAL A 16 -22.03 8.83 -51.40
C VAL A 16 -22.12 8.01 -50.12
N LEU A 17 -23.29 7.48 -49.76
CA LEU A 17 -23.46 6.57 -48.62
C LEU A 17 -22.71 5.24 -48.83
N GLY A 18 -22.62 4.75 -50.07
CA GLY A 18 -21.81 3.59 -50.43
C GLY A 18 -20.32 3.86 -50.28
N ILE A 19 -19.83 5.02 -50.75
CA ILE A 19 -18.43 5.44 -50.61
C ILE A 19 -18.09 5.73 -49.15
N VAL A 20 -18.98 6.39 -48.40
CA VAL A 20 -18.82 6.66 -46.96
C VAL A 20 -18.92 5.37 -46.15
N GLY A 21 -19.78 4.42 -46.53
CA GLY A 21 -19.85 3.09 -45.93
C GLY A 21 -18.65 2.22 -46.26
N LEU A 22 -18.04 2.39 -47.44
CA LEU A 22 -16.79 1.74 -47.84
C LEU A 22 -15.59 2.41 -47.16
N PHE A 23 -15.60 3.74 -46.97
CA PHE A 23 -14.63 4.47 -46.16
C PHE A 23 -14.74 4.11 -44.69
N LEU A 24 -15.94 4.10 -44.10
CA LEU A 24 -16.19 3.64 -42.73
C LEU A 24 -15.85 2.15 -42.59
N GLY A 25 -16.16 1.31 -43.59
CA GLY A 25 -15.80 -0.11 -43.59
C GLY A 25 -14.31 -0.40 -43.78
N VAL A 26 -13.54 0.56 -44.31
CA VAL A 26 -12.07 0.50 -44.47
C VAL A 26 -11.34 1.20 -43.31
N PHE A 27 -11.94 2.22 -42.70
CA PHE A 27 -11.38 2.98 -41.56
C PHE A 27 -11.84 2.48 -40.19
N LEU A 28 -12.98 1.79 -40.07
CA LEU A 28 -13.37 1.04 -38.87
C LEU A 28 -12.88 -0.43 -38.90
N LYS A 29 -12.26 -0.90 -39.99
CA LYS A 29 -11.57 -2.19 -40.00
C LYS A 29 -10.15 -2.02 -39.46
N SER A 30 -9.82 -2.83 -38.47
CA SER A 30 -8.54 -3.10 -37.80
C SER A 30 -7.32 -3.41 -38.70
N SER A 31 -7.31 -3.05 -39.99
CA SER A 31 -6.38 -3.61 -40.99
C SER A 31 -5.16 -2.76 -41.37
N VAL A 32 -4.77 -1.76 -40.58
CA VAL A 32 -3.50 -1.03 -40.80
C VAL A 32 -2.39 -1.49 -39.83
N ARG A 33 -2.71 -2.37 -38.86
CA ARG A 33 -1.93 -2.61 -37.64
C ARG A 33 -0.69 -3.54 -37.81
N VAL A 34 -0.42 -4.18 -38.96
CA VAL A 34 0.64 -5.22 -39.11
C VAL A 34 1.75 -4.90 -40.15
N LYS A 35 1.64 -3.84 -40.94
CA LYS A 35 2.62 -3.54 -42.03
C LYS A 35 3.65 -2.45 -41.71
N ASN A 36 3.72 -1.97 -40.47
CA ASN A 36 4.55 -0.82 -40.12
C ASN A 36 5.07 -0.87 -38.67
N GLU A 37 5.20 -2.04 -38.03
CA GLU A 37 5.82 -2.13 -36.70
C GLU A 37 7.21 -1.48 -36.70
N GLU A 38 8.03 -1.79 -37.72
CA GLU A 38 9.31 -1.11 -37.97
C GLU A 38 9.19 0.42 -38.05
N LYS A 39 8.10 0.94 -38.65
CA LYS A 39 7.86 2.39 -38.75
C LYS A 39 7.36 2.99 -37.43
N ILE A 40 6.60 2.25 -36.64
CA ILE A 40 6.18 2.67 -35.30
C ILE A 40 7.41 2.73 -34.39
N VAL A 41 8.25 1.70 -34.43
CA VAL A 41 9.55 1.68 -33.73
C VAL A 41 10.42 2.83 -34.20
N SER A 42 10.49 3.11 -35.51
CA SER A 42 11.28 4.24 -36.02
C SER A 42 10.75 5.59 -35.53
N ILE A 43 9.42 5.78 -35.48
CA ILE A 43 8.81 7.00 -34.94
C ILE A 43 9.11 7.14 -33.44
N LEU A 44 8.93 6.08 -32.65
CA LEU A 44 9.23 6.09 -31.22
C LEU A 44 10.71 6.44 -30.97
N ARG A 45 11.61 5.84 -31.76
CA ARG A 45 13.06 6.10 -31.68
C ARG A 45 13.43 7.51 -32.11
N ASP A 46 12.83 8.00 -33.18
CA ASP A 46 13.08 9.37 -33.68
C ASP A 46 12.60 10.40 -32.66
N LEU A 47 11.42 10.20 -32.06
CA LEU A 47 10.90 11.08 -31.00
C LEU A 47 11.79 11.04 -29.75
N ASN A 48 12.23 9.86 -29.33
CA ASN A 48 13.14 9.71 -28.20
C ASN A 48 14.48 10.41 -28.46
N ASN A 49 15.09 10.18 -29.62
CA ASN A 49 16.37 10.80 -30.00
C ASN A 49 16.28 12.33 -30.17
N GLN A 50 15.09 12.85 -30.51
CA GLN A 50 14.84 14.28 -30.62
C GLN A 50 14.48 14.93 -29.28
N GLY A 51 14.29 14.12 -28.21
CA GLY A 51 13.85 14.60 -26.90
C GLY A 51 12.40 15.10 -26.88
N ASP A 52 11.56 14.70 -27.84
CA ASP A 52 10.13 15.07 -27.88
C ASP A 52 9.30 14.14 -26.99
N TYR A 53 9.59 14.19 -25.69
CA TYR A 53 8.98 13.32 -24.70
C TYR A 53 7.48 13.57 -24.56
N SER A 54 7.00 14.80 -24.77
CA SER A 54 5.57 15.11 -24.70
C SER A 54 4.76 14.38 -25.77
N THR A 55 5.25 14.38 -27.02
CA THR A 55 4.60 13.62 -28.10
C THR A 55 4.71 12.12 -27.86
N LEU A 56 5.85 11.66 -27.36
CA LEU A 56 6.11 10.26 -27.06
C LEU A 56 5.16 9.72 -25.99
N VAL A 57 4.99 10.44 -24.88
CA VAL A 57 4.08 10.10 -23.79
C VAL A 57 2.63 10.07 -24.28
N ASN A 58 2.19 11.08 -25.02
CA ASN A 58 0.85 11.10 -25.60
C ASN A 58 0.60 9.91 -26.55
N LEU A 59 1.60 9.53 -27.35
CA LEU A 59 1.49 8.40 -28.26
C LEU A 59 1.35 7.08 -27.48
N LEU A 60 2.18 6.85 -26.46
CA LEU A 60 2.08 5.67 -25.59
C LEU A 60 0.74 5.64 -24.85
N GLN A 61 0.28 6.78 -24.34
CA GLN A 61 -0.96 6.88 -23.57
C GLN A 61 -2.20 6.56 -24.41
N ASN A 62 -2.24 7.07 -25.65
CA ASN A 62 -3.34 6.85 -26.59
C ASN A 62 -3.31 5.45 -27.23
N HIS A 63 -2.15 4.81 -27.26
CA HIS A 63 -1.91 3.53 -27.91
C HIS A 63 -1.34 2.48 -26.94
N TYR A 64 -1.80 2.52 -25.69
CA TYR A 64 -1.26 1.71 -24.59
C TYR A 64 -1.32 0.19 -24.86
N ARG A 65 -2.48 -0.34 -25.28
CA ARG A 65 -2.60 -1.76 -25.64
C ARG A 65 -1.66 -2.19 -26.77
N PRO A 66 -1.64 -1.53 -27.94
CA PRO A 66 -0.74 -1.94 -29.01
C PRO A 66 0.75 -1.82 -28.65
N LEU A 67 1.14 -0.86 -27.80
CA LEU A 67 2.55 -0.50 -27.60
C LEU A 67 3.14 -0.94 -26.26
N VAL A 68 2.33 -1.23 -25.25
CA VAL A 68 2.79 -1.56 -23.89
C VAL A 68 2.27 -2.92 -23.48
N HIS A 69 0.96 -3.16 -23.62
CA HIS A 69 0.31 -4.40 -23.21
C HIS A 69 0.16 -5.36 -24.39
N HIS A 70 1.27 -6.02 -24.74
CA HIS A 70 1.29 -7.16 -25.65
C HIS A 70 1.21 -8.50 -24.88
N PRO A 71 0.14 -9.31 -25.03
CA PRO A 71 0.18 -10.71 -24.63
C PRO A 71 1.21 -11.46 -25.47
N GLU A 72 1.81 -12.52 -24.91
CA GLU A 72 2.76 -13.37 -25.64
C GLU A 72 2.13 -13.94 -26.91
N GLU A 73 2.89 -13.95 -28.01
CA GLU A 73 2.45 -14.66 -29.22
C GLU A 73 2.29 -16.14 -28.85
N PRO A 74 1.12 -16.75 -29.07
CA PRO A 74 0.90 -18.14 -28.69
C PRO A 74 1.96 -19.00 -29.38
N GLN A 75 2.79 -19.69 -28.59
CA GLN A 75 3.81 -20.59 -29.12
C GLN A 75 3.15 -21.56 -30.11
N ARG A 76 3.85 -21.90 -31.19
CA ARG A 76 3.37 -22.82 -32.22
C ARG A 76 3.03 -24.16 -31.56
N GLN A 77 1.75 -24.34 -31.20
CA GLN A 77 1.30 -25.52 -30.48
C GLN A 77 1.62 -26.76 -31.33
N PRO A 78 2.07 -27.88 -30.72
CA PRO A 78 2.18 -29.14 -31.42
C PRO A 78 0.86 -29.41 -32.16
N SER A 79 0.93 -30.05 -33.33
CA SER A 79 -0.28 -30.32 -34.10
C SER A 79 -1.30 -31.01 -33.20
N LEU A 80 -2.60 -30.80 -33.46
CA LEU A 80 -3.65 -31.45 -32.67
C LEU A 80 -3.45 -32.98 -32.55
N ALA A 81 -2.76 -33.60 -33.50
CA ALA A 81 -2.34 -35.00 -33.47
C ALA A 81 -1.17 -35.30 -32.51
N GLU A 82 -0.24 -34.37 -32.32
CA GLU A 82 0.89 -34.49 -31.38
C GLU A 82 0.44 -34.27 -29.92
N VAL A 83 -0.44 -33.29 -29.66
CA VAL A 83 -1.09 -33.12 -28.35
C VAL A 83 -1.90 -34.37 -28.00
N TYR A 84 -2.64 -34.89 -28.98
CA TYR A 84 -3.39 -36.14 -28.87
C TYR A 84 -2.51 -37.36 -28.56
N ALA A 85 -1.32 -37.44 -29.17
CA ALA A 85 -0.39 -38.54 -28.94
C ALA A 85 0.36 -38.45 -27.59
N ARG A 86 0.48 -37.25 -27.02
CA ARG A 86 1.29 -36.97 -25.82
C ARG A 86 0.49 -36.95 -24.52
N GLU A 87 -0.67 -36.30 -24.49
CA GLU A 87 -1.43 -36.07 -23.24
C GLU A 87 -2.54 -37.12 -23.04
N LEU A 88 -3.12 -37.65 -24.12
CA LEU A 88 -4.30 -38.53 -24.04
C LEU A 88 -3.97 -40.04 -24.09
N ARG A 89 -2.68 -40.41 -24.18
CA ARG A 89 -2.27 -41.82 -24.25
C ARG A 89 -2.27 -42.52 -22.89
N GLU A 90 -2.16 -41.77 -21.78
CA GLU A 90 -2.12 -42.34 -20.43
C GLU A 90 -3.46 -42.24 -19.67
N GLU A 91 -4.34 -41.29 -19.99
CA GLU A 91 -5.58 -41.05 -19.23
C GLU A 91 -6.89 -41.58 -19.86
N VAL A 92 -6.94 -41.86 -21.17
CA VAL A 92 -8.23 -41.98 -21.90
C VAL A 92 -8.43 -43.32 -22.63
N GLU A 93 -7.57 -44.32 -22.41
CA GLU A 93 -7.77 -45.65 -23.02
C GLU A 93 -8.97 -46.44 -22.44
N ASP A 94 -9.50 -46.07 -21.25
CA ASP A 94 -10.58 -46.81 -20.56
C ASP A 94 -11.89 -46.01 -20.31
N GLU A 95 -12.03 -44.78 -20.82
CA GLU A 95 -13.24 -43.95 -20.64
C GLU A 95 -14.28 -44.08 -21.78
N PRO A 96 -15.60 -43.91 -21.50
CA PRO A 96 -16.66 -43.99 -22.50
C PRO A 96 -16.58 -42.87 -23.56
N ASP A 97 -16.87 -43.21 -24.83
CA ASP A 97 -16.72 -42.36 -26.03
C ASP A 97 -17.24 -40.91 -25.87
N SER A 98 -18.29 -40.70 -25.08
CA SER A 98 -18.90 -39.38 -24.84
C SER A 98 -18.04 -38.41 -24.03
N LEU A 99 -17.19 -38.88 -23.10
CA LEU A 99 -16.27 -38.04 -22.32
C LEU A 99 -15.06 -37.64 -23.16
N ARG A 100 -14.53 -38.61 -23.93
CA ARG A 100 -13.48 -38.41 -24.92
C ARG A 100 -13.84 -37.33 -25.95
N GLU A 101 -15.07 -37.37 -26.49
CA GLU A 101 -15.54 -36.30 -27.39
C GLU A 101 -15.63 -34.92 -26.73
N ARG A 102 -15.95 -34.86 -25.43
CA ARG A 102 -16.09 -33.60 -24.69
C ARG A 102 -14.74 -32.96 -24.40
N VAL A 103 -13.75 -33.76 -24.01
CA VAL A 103 -12.35 -33.33 -23.78
C VAL A 103 -11.73 -32.86 -25.10
N ILE A 104 -11.87 -33.62 -26.19
CA ILE A 104 -11.37 -33.23 -27.52
C ILE A 104 -11.98 -31.90 -27.99
N ARG A 105 -13.28 -31.70 -27.74
CA ARG A 105 -13.98 -30.46 -28.09
C ARG A 105 -13.47 -29.27 -27.28
N TRP A 106 -13.17 -29.47 -26.00
CA TRP A 106 -12.58 -28.46 -25.13
C TRP A 106 -11.17 -28.05 -25.59
N TYR A 107 -10.28 -29.01 -25.87
CA TYR A 107 -8.93 -28.74 -26.40
C TYR A 107 -8.95 -28.08 -27.79
N ARG A 108 -9.84 -28.50 -28.70
CA ARG A 108 -10.04 -27.80 -29.98
C ARG A 108 -10.52 -26.36 -29.78
N GLY A 109 -11.42 -26.14 -28.82
CA GLY A 109 -11.86 -24.79 -28.45
C GLY A 109 -10.69 -23.91 -28.08
N GLN A 110 -9.84 -24.35 -27.17
CA GLN A 110 -8.65 -23.61 -26.73
C GLN A 110 -7.66 -23.35 -27.88
N TYR A 111 -7.37 -24.37 -28.71
CA TYR A 111 -6.42 -24.27 -29.83
C TYR A 111 -6.80 -23.19 -30.86
N TYR A 112 -8.09 -23.05 -31.18
CA TYR A 112 -8.56 -22.06 -32.16
C TYR A 112 -8.90 -20.69 -31.54
N VAL A 113 -9.22 -20.63 -30.26
CA VAL A 113 -9.60 -19.38 -29.58
C VAL A 113 -8.38 -18.50 -29.31
N GLN A 114 -7.24 -19.06 -28.93
CA GLN A 114 -6.06 -18.25 -28.56
C GLN A 114 -5.48 -17.41 -29.72
N PRO A 115 -5.27 -17.94 -30.94
CA PRO A 115 -4.77 -17.14 -32.05
C PRO A 115 -5.76 -16.05 -32.50
N VAL A 116 -7.07 -16.34 -32.38
CA VAL A 116 -8.13 -15.37 -32.68
C VAL A 116 -8.17 -14.25 -31.65
N ASN A 117 -8.04 -14.58 -30.36
CA ASN A 117 -7.96 -13.59 -29.29
C ASN A 117 -6.72 -12.70 -29.43
N TYR A 118 -5.56 -13.30 -29.72
CA TYR A 118 -4.32 -12.57 -30.00
C TYR A 118 -4.49 -11.59 -31.17
N TRP A 119 -5.11 -12.05 -32.26
CA TRP A 119 -5.41 -11.20 -33.42
C TRP A 119 -6.38 -10.05 -33.10
N LEU A 120 -7.41 -10.29 -32.29
CA LEU A 120 -8.41 -9.29 -31.90
C LEU A 120 -7.87 -8.21 -30.95
N MET A 121 -6.73 -8.43 -30.30
CA MET A 121 -6.09 -7.44 -29.42
C MET A 121 -5.26 -6.40 -30.19
N ASP A 122 -5.13 -6.58 -31.51
CA ASP A 122 -4.21 -5.98 -32.46
C ASP A 122 -2.80 -5.54 -31.93
N THR A 123 -2.06 -6.46 -31.34
CA THR A 123 -0.76 -6.19 -30.70
C THR A 123 0.34 -5.81 -31.70
N ALA A 124 1.40 -5.10 -31.25
CA ALA A 124 2.58 -4.77 -32.07
C ALA A 124 3.89 -5.20 -31.34
N PRO A 125 4.30 -6.48 -31.48
CA PRO A 125 5.34 -7.08 -30.63
C PRO A 125 6.70 -6.37 -30.67
N GLU A 126 7.18 -5.96 -31.84
CA GLU A 126 8.49 -5.30 -31.96
C GLU A 126 8.50 -3.90 -31.33
N ALA A 127 7.37 -3.18 -31.46
CA ALA A 127 7.18 -1.88 -30.83
C ALA A 127 7.06 -1.99 -29.31
N SER A 128 6.48 -3.08 -28.81
CA SER A 128 6.35 -3.35 -27.38
C SER A 128 7.70 -3.56 -26.71
N SER A 129 8.58 -4.37 -27.31
CA SER A 129 9.94 -4.58 -26.79
C SER A 129 10.76 -3.28 -26.76
N TYR A 130 10.61 -2.43 -27.79
CA TYR A 130 11.24 -1.10 -27.76
C TYR A 130 10.64 -0.20 -26.68
N THR A 131 9.32 -0.25 -26.47
CA THR A 131 8.62 0.53 -25.46
C THR A 131 9.01 0.12 -24.04
N GLU A 132 9.20 -1.17 -23.78
CA GLU A 132 9.78 -1.64 -22.52
C GLU A 132 11.17 -1.05 -22.30
N THR A 133 12.04 -1.12 -23.31
CA THR A 133 13.37 -0.51 -23.25
C THR A 133 13.29 0.99 -22.99
N LEU A 134 12.32 1.67 -23.59
CA LEU A 134 12.07 3.09 -23.41
C LEU A 134 11.64 3.43 -21.97
N PHE A 135 10.77 2.64 -21.34
CA PHE A 135 10.42 2.83 -19.92
C PHE A 135 11.61 2.62 -18.96
N LEU A 136 12.64 1.89 -19.40
CA LEU A 136 13.88 1.69 -18.65
C LEU A 136 14.97 2.71 -19.00
N ASP A 137 14.78 3.49 -20.06
CA ASP A 137 15.69 4.54 -20.47
C ASP A 137 15.76 5.64 -19.39
N PRO A 138 16.95 6.03 -18.91
CA PRO A 138 17.09 7.01 -17.84
C PRO A 138 16.50 8.38 -18.16
N GLU A 139 16.57 8.83 -19.41
CA GLU A 139 16.07 10.15 -19.80
C GLU A 139 14.55 10.12 -19.87
N PHE A 140 13.98 9.16 -20.59
CA PHE A 140 12.53 9.03 -20.69
C PHE A 140 11.87 8.78 -19.32
N SER A 141 12.45 7.88 -18.50
CA SER A 141 11.93 7.53 -17.18
C SER A 141 11.96 8.66 -16.16
N ALA A 142 12.80 9.67 -16.35
CA ALA A 142 12.79 10.90 -15.57
C ALA A 142 11.72 11.90 -16.04
N GLN A 143 11.32 11.85 -17.31
CA GLN A 143 10.47 12.87 -17.94
C GLN A 143 8.99 12.50 -17.93
N TYR A 144 8.62 11.26 -18.30
CA TYR A 144 7.21 10.89 -18.42
C TYR A 144 6.40 11.04 -17.13
N PRO A 145 6.94 10.78 -15.90
CA PRO A 145 6.16 10.93 -14.68
C PRO A 145 5.75 12.40 -14.43
N VAL A 146 6.51 13.35 -14.96
CA VAL A 146 6.24 14.79 -14.87
C VAL A 146 5.26 15.26 -15.95
N ILE A 147 5.36 14.69 -17.16
CA ILE A 147 4.53 15.07 -18.32
C ILE A 147 3.10 14.53 -18.18
N ASP A 148 2.96 13.22 -17.96
CA ASP A 148 1.68 12.56 -17.74
C ASP A 148 1.87 11.44 -16.70
N PRO A 149 1.69 11.72 -15.40
CA PRO A 149 1.85 10.73 -14.35
C PRO A 149 0.89 9.55 -14.50
N ASP A 150 -0.20 9.71 -15.26
CA ASP A 150 -1.24 8.69 -15.43
C ASP A 150 -0.77 7.50 -16.25
N LEU A 151 0.26 7.69 -17.09
CA LEU A 151 0.90 6.59 -17.80
C LEU A 151 1.54 5.61 -16.80
N GLY A 152 2.15 6.13 -15.74
CA GLY A 152 2.69 5.32 -14.64
C GLY A 152 1.58 4.66 -13.81
N VAL A 153 0.49 5.39 -13.53
CA VAL A 153 -0.69 4.82 -12.85
C VAL A 153 -1.30 3.65 -13.64
N LYS A 154 -1.40 3.78 -14.97
CA LYS A 154 -1.85 2.67 -15.83
C LYS A 154 -0.89 1.48 -15.78
N LEU A 155 0.41 1.73 -15.82
CA LEU A 155 1.43 0.68 -15.70
C LEU A 155 1.35 -0.05 -14.35
N ILE A 156 1.05 0.68 -13.27
CA ILE A 156 0.80 0.11 -11.96
C ILE A 156 -0.48 -0.71 -11.96
N ARG A 157 -1.54 -0.38 -12.71
CA ARG A 157 -2.80 -1.14 -12.69
C ARG A 157 -2.90 -2.29 -13.70
N ASP A 158 -1.97 -2.38 -14.66
CA ASP A 158 -2.02 -3.41 -15.70
C ASP A 158 -1.34 -4.70 -15.22
N ASP A 159 -2.13 -5.56 -14.60
CA ASP A 159 -1.70 -6.88 -14.09
C ASP A 159 -1.47 -7.92 -15.20
N SER A 160 -1.83 -7.60 -16.44
CA SER A 160 -1.68 -8.47 -17.61
C SER A 160 -0.35 -8.31 -18.36
N LEU A 161 0.57 -7.48 -17.86
CA LEU A 161 1.91 -7.28 -18.42
C LEU A 161 2.86 -8.44 -18.08
N GLU A 162 2.63 -9.61 -18.68
CA GLU A 162 3.53 -10.77 -18.57
C GLU A 162 4.85 -10.52 -19.34
N GLY A 163 5.99 -10.88 -18.73
CA GLY A 163 7.33 -10.75 -19.35
C GLY A 163 7.91 -9.34 -19.45
N PHE A 164 7.08 -8.30 -19.32
CA PHE A 164 7.52 -6.90 -19.25
C PHE A 164 8.21 -6.63 -17.91
N GLN A 165 9.32 -5.90 -17.89
CA GLN A 165 10.01 -5.46 -16.65
C GLN A 165 9.23 -4.36 -15.90
N ARG A 166 7.96 -4.63 -15.60
CA ARG A 166 6.98 -3.74 -14.97
C ARG A 166 7.51 -3.22 -13.65
N ARG A 167 8.05 -4.12 -12.83
CA ARG A 167 8.70 -3.77 -11.56
C ARG A 167 9.77 -2.70 -11.73
N ASN A 168 10.71 -2.87 -12.66
CA ASN A 168 11.80 -1.91 -12.87
C ASN A 168 11.30 -0.55 -13.38
N ALA A 169 10.31 -0.56 -14.28
CA ALA A 169 9.69 0.67 -14.79
C ALA A 169 8.91 1.42 -13.70
N VAL A 170 8.16 0.71 -12.86
CA VAL A 170 7.46 1.25 -11.68
C VAL A 170 8.45 1.76 -10.64
N HIS A 171 9.58 1.09 -10.43
CA HIS A 171 10.62 1.56 -9.51
C HIS A 171 11.21 2.90 -9.95
N ARG A 172 11.48 3.06 -11.25
CA ARG A 172 11.93 4.33 -11.82
C ARG A 172 10.87 5.42 -11.68
N TYR A 173 9.61 5.08 -12.00
CA TYR A 173 8.47 5.98 -11.82
C TYR A 173 8.41 6.53 -10.40
N LEU A 174 8.30 5.65 -9.40
CA LEU A 174 8.13 6.03 -7.99
C LEU A 174 9.33 6.82 -7.47
N ARG A 175 10.56 6.44 -7.84
CA ARG A 175 11.75 7.23 -7.50
C ARG A 175 11.68 8.65 -8.08
N THR A 176 11.20 8.82 -9.31
CA THR A 176 10.98 10.15 -9.90
C THR A 176 9.88 10.91 -9.16
N MET A 177 8.80 10.25 -8.76
CA MET A 177 7.70 10.87 -8.01
C MET A 177 8.15 11.40 -6.65
N VAL A 178 9.01 10.67 -5.93
CA VAL A 178 9.58 11.12 -4.65
C VAL A 178 10.54 12.30 -4.85
N LYS A 179 11.35 12.30 -5.91
CA LYS A 179 12.35 13.36 -6.13
C LYS A 179 11.80 14.64 -6.76
N THR A 180 10.59 14.59 -7.31
CA THR A 180 9.97 15.73 -7.98
C THR A 180 9.00 16.41 -7.02
N GLU A 181 9.33 17.64 -6.62
CA GLU A 181 8.46 18.44 -5.78
C GLU A 181 7.06 18.61 -6.38
N ASN A 182 6.02 18.50 -5.55
CA ASN A 182 4.62 18.63 -5.94
C ASN A 182 4.18 17.64 -7.04
N SER A 183 4.85 16.48 -7.16
CA SER A 183 4.41 15.40 -8.05
C SER A 183 3.01 14.89 -7.69
N LEU A 184 2.45 14.00 -8.51
CA LEU A 184 1.15 13.38 -8.20
C LEU A 184 1.18 12.71 -6.81
N LEU A 185 2.30 12.10 -6.43
CA LEU A 185 2.46 11.46 -5.10
C LEU A 185 2.25 12.46 -3.96
N TYR A 186 2.82 13.66 -4.08
CA TYR A 186 2.74 14.70 -3.06
C TYR A 186 1.29 15.18 -2.90
N ARG A 187 0.65 15.47 -4.04
CA ARG A 187 -0.74 15.94 -4.08
C ARG A 187 -1.69 14.90 -3.53
N ASP A 188 -1.50 13.65 -3.94
CA ASP A 188 -2.34 12.52 -3.55
C ASP A 188 -2.23 12.22 -2.05
N LEU A 189 -1.02 12.29 -1.47
CA LEU A 189 -0.82 12.14 -0.02
C LEU A 189 -1.33 13.34 0.78
N GLN A 190 -1.12 14.58 0.31
CA GLN A 190 -1.64 15.77 0.97
C GLN A 190 -3.18 15.76 1.03
N ASN A 191 -3.83 15.29 -0.04
CA ASN A 191 -5.29 15.11 -0.07
C ASN A 191 -5.76 13.92 0.77
N ASN A 192 -4.88 12.95 1.06
CA ASN A 192 -5.16 11.78 1.90
C ASN A 192 -4.91 12.05 3.39
N THR A 193 -5.16 13.27 3.85
CA THR A 193 -5.11 13.62 5.28
C THR A 193 -6.46 13.45 5.97
N SER A 194 -7.53 13.17 5.20
CA SER A 194 -8.87 12.93 5.73
C SER A 194 -9.08 11.44 6.03
N THR A 195 -9.27 11.13 7.31
CA THR A 195 -9.49 9.77 7.82
C THR A 195 -10.97 9.38 7.70
N ASP A 196 -11.25 8.14 7.28
CA ASP A 196 -12.56 7.49 7.36
C ASP A 196 -12.66 6.73 8.70
N GLY A 197 -13.06 7.44 9.77
CA GLY A 197 -13.03 6.93 11.15
C GLY A 197 -11.77 7.33 11.90
N MET A 198 -11.42 6.62 12.99
CA MET A 198 -10.33 7.03 13.90
C MET A 198 -8.94 6.80 13.30
N TYR A 199 -8.74 5.78 12.44
CA TYR A 199 -7.41 5.33 11.99
C TYR A 199 -7.33 4.78 10.55
N ARG A 200 -8.32 5.00 9.67
CA ARG A 200 -8.30 4.49 8.29
C ARG A 200 -8.24 5.61 7.26
N TYR A 201 -7.29 5.52 6.33
CA TYR A 201 -7.21 6.46 5.22
C TYR A 201 -8.30 6.22 4.17
N LYS A 202 -8.77 7.30 3.55
CA LYS A 202 -9.77 7.20 2.49
C LYS A 202 -9.07 7.02 1.13
N ILE A 203 -8.95 5.77 0.71
CA ILE A 203 -8.37 5.41 -0.60
C ILE A 203 -9.43 5.55 -1.70
N GLU A 204 -9.79 6.79 -2.06
CA GLU A 204 -10.76 7.07 -3.13
C GLU A 204 -10.13 6.91 -4.52
N GLU A 205 -10.94 6.54 -5.53
CA GLU A 205 -10.49 6.46 -6.93
C GLU A 205 -9.99 7.81 -7.48
N ASP A 206 -10.49 8.93 -6.94
CA ASP A 206 -10.03 10.28 -7.27
C ASP A 206 -8.58 10.52 -6.83
N ASN A 207 -8.10 9.77 -5.83
CA ASN A 207 -6.73 9.76 -5.35
C ASN A 207 -5.89 8.75 -6.16
N ARG A 208 -5.73 9.05 -7.46
CA ARG A 208 -5.46 8.06 -8.52
C ARG A 208 -4.20 7.23 -8.32
N LEU A 209 -3.10 7.84 -7.87
CA LEU A 209 -1.85 7.11 -7.63
C LEU A 209 -1.95 6.30 -6.35
N ILE A 210 -2.37 6.91 -5.24
CA ILE A 210 -2.50 6.23 -3.95
C ILE A 210 -3.48 5.07 -4.02
N HIS A 211 -4.61 5.24 -4.71
CA HIS A 211 -5.53 4.16 -5.02
C HIS A 211 -4.89 3.07 -5.86
N ALA A 212 -4.17 3.41 -6.94
CA ALA A 212 -3.52 2.40 -7.77
C ALA A 212 -2.49 1.56 -7.01
N LEU A 213 -1.83 2.18 -6.02
CA LEU A 213 -0.80 1.57 -5.20
C LEU A 213 -1.39 0.69 -4.10
N PHE A 214 -2.36 1.19 -3.32
CA PHE A 214 -2.77 0.57 -2.06
C PHE A 214 -4.16 -0.05 -2.07
N SER A 215 -4.95 0.08 -3.15
CA SER A 215 -6.26 -0.60 -3.23
C SER A 215 -6.16 -2.14 -3.26
N ASP A 216 -4.95 -2.67 -3.43
CA ASP A 216 -4.67 -4.08 -3.66
C ASP A 216 -3.23 -4.40 -3.18
N MET A 217 -3.12 -5.03 -2.01
CA MET A 217 -1.82 -5.32 -1.39
C MET A 217 -1.01 -6.41 -2.08
N ASP A 218 -1.63 -7.29 -2.87
CA ASP A 218 -0.91 -8.30 -3.66
C ASP A 218 -0.03 -7.61 -4.70
N ARG A 219 -0.56 -6.54 -5.32
CA ARG A 219 0.21 -5.69 -6.24
C ARG A 219 1.39 -5.00 -5.57
N VAL A 220 1.25 -4.61 -4.31
CA VAL A 220 2.34 -3.97 -3.54
C VAL A 220 3.49 -4.95 -3.35
N GLU A 221 3.18 -6.21 -3.05
CA GLU A 221 4.15 -7.30 -2.92
C GLU A 221 4.80 -7.62 -4.28
N ASP A 222 4.00 -7.82 -5.33
CA ASP A 222 4.48 -8.18 -6.67
C ASP A 222 5.43 -7.15 -7.29
N LEU A 223 5.18 -5.88 -7.01
CA LEU A 223 5.96 -4.76 -7.56
C LEU A 223 7.03 -4.23 -6.59
N ASP A 224 7.17 -4.78 -5.38
CA ASP A 224 8.09 -4.28 -4.34
C ASP A 224 7.98 -2.75 -4.15
N ILE A 225 6.76 -2.19 -4.14
CA ILE A 225 6.51 -0.74 -4.29
C ILE A 225 7.19 0.11 -3.20
N TYR A 226 7.30 -0.44 -1.99
CA TYR A 226 7.93 0.21 -0.84
C TYR A 226 9.42 0.50 -1.07
N LYS A 227 10.11 -0.34 -1.84
CA LYS A 227 11.56 -0.31 -2.03
C LYS A 227 12.06 0.94 -2.78
N PRO A 228 11.56 1.28 -3.99
CA PRO A 228 12.02 2.46 -4.71
C PRO A 228 11.75 3.77 -3.95
N VAL A 229 10.65 3.83 -3.19
CA VAL A 229 10.32 4.97 -2.33
C VAL A 229 11.31 5.04 -1.17
N GLY A 230 11.47 3.95 -0.42
CA GLY A 230 12.38 3.92 0.73
C GLY A 230 13.84 4.16 0.35
N ASP A 231 14.30 3.58 -0.76
CA ASP A 231 15.65 3.81 -1.27
C ASP A 231 15.85 5.26 -1.73
N ALA A 232 14.83 5.90 -2.32
CA ALA A 232 14.89 7.31 -2.72
C ALA A 232 14.98 8.25 -1.51
N VAL A 233 14.15 8.01 -0.49
CA VAL A 233 14.16 8.79 0.77
C VAL A 233 15.51 8.64 1.47
N ARG A 234 16.00 7.41 1.59
CA ARG A 234 17.33 7.13 2.16
C ARG A 234 18.42 7.87 1.40
N ASP A 235 18.41 7.81 0.06
CA ASP A 235 19.41 8.51 -0.76
C ASP A 235 19.40 10.02 -0.47
N ILE A 236 18.22 10.63 -0.35
CA ILE A 236 18.07 12.06 -0.03
C ILE A 236 18.72 12.37 1.32
N ILE A 237 18.40 11.62 2.38
CA ILE A 237 19.01 11.79 3.71
C ILE A 237 20.53 11.61 3.63
N VAL A 238 21.02 10.56 2.95
CA VAL A 238 22.46 10.28 2.85
C VAL A 238 23.20 11.36 2.06
N ASP A 239 22.58 11.92 1.02
CA ASP A 239 23.18 12.95 0.18
C ASP A 239 23.32 14.29 0.91
N GLN A 240 22.48 14.59 1.91
CA GLN A 240 22.61 15.79 2.75
C GLN A 240 23.99 15.89 3.43
N ARG A 241 24.54 14.77 3.96
CA ARG A 241 25.91 14.74 4.52
C ARG A 241 27.02 15.12 3.54
N ARG A 242 26.76 15.01 2.24
CA ARG A 242 27.76 15.31 1.20
C ARG A 242 27.76 16.78 0.81
N GLN A 243 26.75 17.52 1.23
CA GLN A 243 26.60 18.93 0.94
C GLN A 243 27.42 19.77 1.94
N GLU A 244 27.72 21.01 1.56
CA GLU A 244 28.39 21.96 2.46
C GLU A 244 27.44 22.43 3.58
N PHE A 245 26.14 22.39 3.31
CA PHE A 245 25.05 22.75 4.22
C PHE A 245 24.01 21.62 4.20
N ASP A 246 23.67 21.08 5.37
CA ASP A 246 22.59 20.09 5.50
C ASP A 246 21.27 20.85 5.70
N GLU A 247 20.38 20.72 4.72
CA GLU A 247 19.10 21.42 4.71
C GLU A 247 18.28 21.11 5.96
N TYR A 248 18.31 19.89 6.51
CA TYR A 248 17.44 19.52 7.63
C TYR A 248 17.96 19.94 9.01
N ASN A 249 19.26 20.25 9.11
CA ASN A 249 19.82 20.86 10.32
C ASN A 249 19.54 22.37 10.37
N ASP A 250 19.49 23.03 9.21
CA ASP A 250 19.45 24.48 9.06
C ASP A 250 18.06 25.04 8.70
N GLN A 251 17.23 24.27 8.01
CA GLN A 251 15.87 24.64 7.61
C GLN A 251 14.92 24.60 8.83
N ARG A 252 13.84 25.37 8.73
CA ARG A 252 12.77 25.42 9.72
C ARG A 252 11.43 25.04 9.10
N LEU A 253 11.30 23.80 8.60
CA LEU A 253 9.99 23.17 8.40
C LEU A 253 9.19 23.16 9.73
N THR A 254 9.89 23.25 10.87
CA THR A 254 9.36 23.42 12.23
C THR A 254 8.87 24.82 12.61
N ASP A 255 9.12 25.86 11.81
CA ASP A 255 8.60 27.19 12.13
C ASP A 255 7.08 27.21 11.91
N THR A 256 6.32 27.03 12.99
CA THR A 256 4.84 27.11 13.02
C THR A 256 4.25 28.40 12.44
N ARG A 257 5.07 29.42 12.16
CA ARG A 257 4.66 30.62 11.40
C ARG A 257 4.55 30.36 9.90
N ILE A 258 5.21 29.32 9.41
CA ILE A 258 5.15 28.80 8.05
C ILE A 258 4.04 27.74 8.05
N SER A 259 3.05 27.89 7.17
CA SER A 259 1.87 26.99 7.10
C SER A 259 2.27 25.51 7.11
N ASP A 260 1.47 24.66 7.77
CA ASP A 260 1.62 23.19 7.74
C ASP A 260 1.68 22.64 6.31
N ASP A 261 1.13 23.36 5.32
CA ASP A 261 1.24 23.03 3.89
C ASP A 261 2.70 22.94 3.38
N HIS A 262 3.66 23.55 4.09
CA HIS A 262 5.06 23.53 3.67
C HIS A 262 5.72 22.18 3.88
N ILE A 263 5.28 21.39 4.87
CA ILE A 263 5.85 20.06 5.16
C ILE A 263 5.54 19.05 4.05
N PHE A 264 4.40 19.21 3.37
CA PHE A 264 4.03 18.39 2.22
C PHE A 264 4.87 18.68 0.97
N ARG A 265 5.81 19.62 1.02
CA ARG A 265 6.83 19.83 -0.03
C ARG A 265 8.13 19.10 0.24
N ASP A 266 8.30 18.53 1.44
CA ASP A 266 9.51 17.83 1.80
C ASP A 266 9.48 16.36 1.33
N PRO A 267 10.47 15.90 0.53
CA PRO A 267 10.50 14.52 0.06
C PRO A 267 10.65 13.46 1.15
N VAL A 268 11.34 13.76 2.26
CA VAL A 268 11.55 12.80 3.35
C VAL A 268 10.24 12.61 4.11
N PHE A 269 9.54 13.70 4.41
CA PHE A 269 8.20 13.67 5.00
C PHE A 269 7.19 12.95 4.11
N ILE A 270 7.18 13.22 2.80
CA ILE A 270 6.35 12.48 1.84
C ILE A 270 6.65 10.98 1.86
N GLY A 271 7.93 10.61 2.00
CA GLY A 271 8.35 9.24 2.25
C GLY A 271 7.72 8.66 3.51
N ILE A 272 7.83 9.35 4.64
CA ILE A 272 7.28 8.92 5.94
C ILE A 272 5.76 8.71 5.84
N GLN A 273 5.03 9.65 5.23
CA GLN A 273 3.58 9.56 5.00
C GLN A 273 3.20 8.41 4.06
N PHE A 274 4.00 8.15 3.02
CA PHE A 274 3.80 6.99 2.16
C PHE A 274 3.85 5.68 2.95
N PHE A 275 4.83 5.53 3.85
CA PHE A 275 4.94 4.33 4.70
C PHE A 275 3.81 4.24 5.71
N ASP A 276 3.33 5.37 6.23
CA ASP A 276 2.18 5.42 7.13
C ASP A 276 0.90 4.88 6.49
N VAL A 277 0.58 5.36 5.28
CA VAL A 277 -0.55 4.86 4.49
C VAL A 277 -0.36 3.38 4.15
N LEU A 278 0.85 2.97 3.74
CA LEU A 278 1.16 1.58 3.42
C LEU A 278 0.91 0.64 4.60
N VAL A 279 1.35 1.01 5.80
CA VAL A 279 1.19 0.17 7.00
C VAL A 279 -0.28 0.10 7.43
N THR A 280 -0.97 1.23 7.39
CA THR A 280 -2.39 1.32 7.71
C THR A 280 -3.24 0.47 6.74
N GLU A 281 -2.97 0.52 5.44
CA GLU A 281 -3.69 -0.29 4.44
C GLU A 281 -3.31 -1.77 4.50
N ALA A 282 -2.03 -2.08 4.72
CA ALA A 282 -1.58 -3.45 4.93
C ALA A 282 -2.27 -4.11 6.14
N PHE A 283 -2.48 -3.33 7.21
CA PHE A 283 -3.21 -3.78 8.39
C PHE A 283 -4.67 -4.12 8.06
N HIS A 284 -5.40 -3.21 7.41
CA HIS A 284 -6.81 -3.42 7.07
C HIS A 284 -7.02 -4.55 6.06
N GLN A 285 -6.08 -4.76 5.13
CA GLN A 285 -6.13 -5.84 4.15
C GLN A 285 -5.51 -7.15 4.66
N LYS A 286 -5.24 -7.27 5.97
CA LYS A 286 -4.78 -8.51 6.63
C LYS A 286 -3.48 -9.06 6.01
N VAL A 287 -2.51 -8.19 5.78
CA VAL A 287 -1.22 -8.56 5.19
C VAL A 287 -0.28 -9.15 6.25
N SER A 288 0.43 -10.23 5.90
CA SER A 288 1.38 -10.90 6.81
C SER A 288 2.85 -10.60 6.57
N TRP A 289 3.25 -10.14 5.38
CA TRP A 289 4.61 -9.66 5.17
C TRP A 289 4.78 -8.30 5.90
N HIS A 290 6.00 -7.89 6.22
CA HIS A 290 6.28 -6.65 7.00
C HIS A 290 7.70 -6.07 6.82
N VAL A 291 8.47 -6.58 5.85
CA VAL A 291 9.91 -6.25 5.67
C VAL A 291 10.14 -4.74 5.49
N TRP A 292 9.17 -4.04 4.93
CA TRP A 292 9.23 -2.61 4.62
C TRP A 292 9.26 -1.73 5.87
N LEU A 293 8.77 -2.20 7.02
CA LEU A 293 8.85 -1.43 8.26
C LEU A 293 10.31 -1.13 8.65
N SER A 294 11.26 -1.99 8.27
CA SER A 294 12.70 -1.77 8.53
C SER A 294 13.29 -0.51 7.87
N TYR A 295 12.56 0.13 6.94
CA TYR A 295 12.96 1.44 6.43
C TYR A 295 12.94 2.51 7.51
N TYR A 296 12.05 2.46 8.51
CA TYR A 296 12.07 3.42 9.63
C TYR A 296 13.35 3.29 10.47
N GLU A 297 13.86 2.07 10.71
CA GLU A 297 15.18 1.89 11.34
C GLU A 297 16.28 2.50 10.47
N THR A 298 16.19 2.30 9.17
CA THR A 298 17.18 2.82 8.21
C THR A 298 17.17 4.34 8.17
N PHE A 299 15.99 4.97 8.10
CA PHE A 299 15.86 6.42 8.11
C PHE A 299 16.33 7.00 9.44
N THR A 300 15.91 6.43 10.57
CA THR A 300 16.34 6.87 11.89
C THR A 300 17.86 6.86 12.01
N ARG A 301 18.51 5.75 11.64
CA ARG A 301 19.96 5.64 11.66
C ARG A 301 20.66 6.66 10.75
N GLU A 302 20.17 6.86 9.53
CA GLU A 302 20.80 7.83 8.64
C GLU A 302 20.55 9.27 9.11
N ILE A 303 19.38 9.58 9.68
CA ILE A 303 19.08 10.88 10.28
C ILE A 303 19.98 11.15 11.50
N CYS A 304 20.07 10.22 12.45
CA CYS A 304 20.91 10.36 13.65
C CYS A 304 22.38 10.62 13.29
N ARG A 305 22.89 9.97 12.24
CA ARG A 305 24.25 10.20 11.73
C ARG A 305 24.49 11.58 11.11
N ASN A 306 23.44 12.25 10.69
CA ASN A 306 23.50 13.59 10.08
C ASN A 306 23.19 14.69 11.10
N TYR A 307 22.69 14.30 12.27
CA TYR A 307 22.05 15.21 13.19
C TYR A 307 23.09 16.15 13.79
N GLU A 308 22.90 17.46 13.59
CA GLU A 308 23.73 18.48 14.21
C GLU A 308 22.84 19.63 14.70
N ILE A 309 23.22 20.22 15.84
CA ILE A 309 22.62 21.46 16.33
C ILE A 309 23.44 22.63 15.79
N THR A 310 22.83 23.41 14.90
CA THR A 310 23.47 24.56 14.25
C THR A 310 22.95 25.88 14.84
N GLU A 311 23.43 27.01 14.33
CA GLU A 311 22.95 28.34 14.76
C GLU A 311 21.48 28.60 14.38
N TYR A 312 20.92 27.79 13.49
CA TYR A 312 19.53 27.91 13.04
C TYR A 312 18.57 27.02 13.84
N SER A 313 19.09 26.00 14.54
CA SER A 313 18.35 25.09 15.42
C SER A 313 18.00 25.74 16.77
N ASP A 314 16.95 25.25 17.43
CA ASP A 314 16.59 25.64 18.80
C ASP A 314 16.71 24.41 19.74
N PRO A 315 17.86 24.18 20.40
CA PRO A 315 18.07 22.99 21.22
C PRO A 315 17.13 22.90 22.43
N ASP A 316 16.56 24.03 22.85
CA ASP A 316 15.60 24.07 23.96
C ASP A 316 14.17 23.78 23.50
N ALA A 317 13.88 23.72 22.19
CA ALA A 317 12.55 23.37 21.68
C ALA A 317 12.26 21.86 21.81
N SER A 318 10.97 21.51 21.83
CA SER A 318 10.55 20.09 21.76
C SER A 318 10.83 19.46 20.38
N VAL A 319 11.10 20.28 19.36
CA VAL A 319 11.50 19.84 18.03
C VAL A 319 12.62 20.77 17.55
N PRO A 320 13.89 20.45 17.88
CA PRO A 320 15.02 21.36 17.66
C PRO A 320 15.32 21.76 16.21
N ASN A 321 15.21 20.82 15.28
CA ASN A 321 15.40 21.01 13.85
C ASN A 321 14.47 20.09 13.05
N ASP A 322 14.59 20.10 11.73
CA ASP A 322 13.67 19.34 10.87
C ASP A 322 13.92 17.83 10.94
N TYR A 323 15.15 17.39 11.22
CA TYR A 323 15.40 15.99 11.56
C TYR A 323 14.63 15.56 12.81
N SER A 324 14.58 16.39 13.86
CA SER A 324 13.76 16.09 15.04
C SER A 324 12.28 15.97 14.69
N ARG A 325 11.77 16.80 13.75
CA ARG A 325 10.38 16.73 13.28
C ARG A 325 10.08 15.40 12.59
N LEU A 326 10.99 14.95 11.73
CA LEU A 326 10.88 13.69 10.98
C LEU A 326 10.97 12.48 11.90
N LEU A 327 11.91 12.48 12.86
CA LEU A 327 12.02 11.43 13.88
C LEU A 327 10.74 11.35 14.74
N ASN A 328 10.23 12.49 15.19
CA ASN A 328 8.99 12.54 15.98
C ASN A 328 7.78 12.05 15.18
N GLU A 329 7.71 12.35 13.88
CA GLU A 329 6.65 11.82 13.02
C GLU A 329 6.73 10.28 12.91
N MET A 330 7.92 9.72 12.64
CA MET A 330 8.08 8.27 12.53
C MET A 330 7.73 7.55 13.84
N VAL A 331 8.15 8.08 15.00
CA VAL A 331 7.78 7.53 16.31
C VAL A 331 6.28 7.69 16.57
N GLY A 332 5.70 8.83 16.21
CA GLY A 332 4.27 9.09 16.28
C GLY A 332 3.46 8.06 15.51
N ASN A 333 3.78 7.87 14.23
CA ASN A 333 3.13 6.89 13.34
C ASN A 333 3.20 5.48 13.95
N MET A 334 4.36 5.05 14.44
CA MET A 334 4.49 3.73 15.08
C MET A 334 3.63 3.59 16.34
N CYS A 335 3.54 4.63 17.18
CA CYS A 335 2.65 4.60 18.34
C CYS A 335 1.18 4.55 17.91
N ASP A 336 0.81 5.30 16.88
CA ASP A 336 -0.55 5.34 16.36
C ASP A 336 -0.94 4.04 15.65
N TRP A 337 -0.01 3.37 14.97
CA TRP A 337 -0.22 2.01 14.45
C TRP A 337 -0.56 1.03 15.57
N VAL A 338 0.16 1.09 16.70
CA VAL A 338 -0.11 0.23 17.84
C VAL A 338 -1.48 0.55 18.47
N ARG A 339 -1.84 1.83 18.59
CA ARG A 339 -3.17 2.25 19.05
C ARG A 339 -4.29 1.84 18.10
N MET A 340 -4.06 1.93 16.79
CA MET A 340 -4.99 1.45 15.76
C MET A 340 -5.26 -0.04 15.94
N MET A 341 -4.20 -0.84 16.11
CA MET A 341 -4.33 -2.27 16.34
C MET A 341 -5.12 -2.56 17.62
N GLN A 342 -4.86 -1.82 18.70
CA GLN A 342 -5.64 -1.89 19.94
C GLN A 342 -7.12 -1.56 19.71
N ALA A 343 -7.42 -0.45 19.02
CA ALA A 343 -8.80 0.00 18.81
C ALA A 343 -9.63 -1.04 18.03
N GLU A 344 -9.00 -1.68 17.04
CA GLU A 344 -9.64 -2.74 16.25
C GLU A 344 -9.90 -4.02 17.05
N VAL A 345 -9.06 -4.33 18.05
CA VAL A 345 -9.33 -5.44 18.98
C VAL A 345 -10.52 -5.09 19.88
N VAL A 346 -10.54 -3.88 20.43
CA VAL A 346 -11.57 -3.45 21.39
C VAL A 346 -12.96 -3.33 20.73
N SER A 347 -13.04 -2.84 19.49
CA SER A 347 -14.31 -2.77 18.77
C SER A 347 -14.95 -4.15 18.63
N ARG A 348 -14.16 -5.16 18.26
CA ARG A 348 -14.63 -6.54 18.02
C ARG A 348 -15.02 -7.28 19.29
N THR A 349 -14.33 -7.05 20.40
CA THR A 349 -14.72 -7.67 21.69
C THR A 349 -16.01 -7.06 22.21
N SER A 350 -16.24 -5.76 22.00
CA SER A 350 -17.48 -5.08 22.41
C SER A 350 -18.72 -5.55 21.62
N ASP A 351 -18.57 -5.90 20.35
CA ASP A 351 -19.65 -6.46 19.53
C ASP A 351 -20.02 -7.91 19.94
N THR A 352 -19.05 -8.64 20.50
CA THR A 352 -19.25 -10.03 20.97
C THR A 352 -20.00 -10.07 22.32
N GLU A 353 -19.71 -9.15 23.24
CA GLU A 353 -20.42 -9.05 24.54
C GLU A 353 -21.88 -8.58 24.38
N ALA A 354 -22.22 -7.86 23.31
CA ALA A 354 -23.59 -7.41 23.04
C ALA A 354 -24.55 -8.55 22.63
N CYS A 355 -24.05 -9.71 22.20
CA CYS A 355 -24.86 -10.86 21.79
C CYS A 355 -25.22 -11.83 22.94
N ASP A 356 -24.53 -11.76 24.09
CA ASP A 356 -24.70 -12.69 25.22
C ASP A 356 -25.38 -12.06 26.45
N VAL A 357 -26.48 -11.33 26.24
CA VAL A 357 -27.42 -11.02 27.32
C VAL A 357 -28.61 -11.98 27.22
N PRO A 358 -28.73 -13.00 28.10
CA PRO A 358 -30.00 -13.68 28.28
C PRO A 358 -31.01 -12.62 28.73
N LEU A 359 -32.03 -12.37 27.90
CA LEU A 359 -33.21 -11.64 28.32
C LEU A 359 -33.83 -12.38 29.52
N HIS A 360 -33.42 -12.01 30.73
CA HIS A 360 -34.19 -12.31 31.93
C HIS A 360 -35.46 -11.47 31.86
N ALA A 361 -36.53 -12.12 31.39
CA ALA A 361 -37.89 -11.62 31.51
C ALA A 361 -38.18 -11.30 32.99
N PRO A 362 -38.74 -10.12 33.30
CA PRO A 362 -39.17 -9.83 34.66
C PRO A 362 -40.44 -10.64 34.96
N GLU A 363 -40.44 -11.27 36.15
CA GLU A 363 -41.55 -12.03 36.70
C GLU A 363 -42.87 -11.24 36.66
N GLU A 364 -43.92 -11.94 36.22
CA GLU A 364 -45.30 -11.48 36.22
C GLU A 364 -45.81 -11.20 37.65
N ALA A 365 -46.28 -9.97 37.87
CA ALA A 365 -47.30 -9.70 38.87
C ALA A 365 -48.65 -9.49 38.16
N THR A 366 -49.52 -10.48 38.31
CA THR A 366 -50.94 -10.51 37.95
C THR A 366 -51.71 -9.21 38.25
N THR A 367 -52.53 -8.74 37.32
CA THR A 367 -54.02 -8.68 37.47
C THR A 367 -54.74 -8.06 36.25
N SER A 368 -55.68 -8.83 35.70
CA SER A 368 -57.03 -8.44 35.25
C SER A 368 -57.24 -7.19 34.38
N ALA A 369 -57.65 -7.36 33.11
CA ALA A 369 -59.04 -7.19 32.66
C ALA A 369 -59.19 -7.32 31.14
N ALA A 370 -60.32 -7.90 30.74
CA ALA A 370 -60.72 -8.28 29.40
C ALA A 370 -60.88 -7.14 28.37
N ARG A 371 -60.66 -7.46 27.07
CA ARG A 371 -61.63 -7.29 25.97
C ARG A 371 -61.13 -7.90 24.63
N THR A 372 -61.91 -8.86 24.13
CA THR A 372 -62.29 -9.15 22.73
C THR A 372 -62.12 -7.97 21.75
N SER A 373 -61.84 -8.08 20.45
CA SER A 373 -61.87 -9.18 19.45
C SER A 373 -61.41 -8.60 18.09
N THR A 374 -61.05 -9.50 17.15
CA THR A 374 -61.17 -9.38 15.67
C THR A 374 -60.44 -8.23 14.96
N ASP A 375 -59.45 -8.56 14.12
CA ASP A 375 -59.73 -8.81 12.71
C ASP A 375 -58.60 -9.52 11.97
N LYS A 376 -59.02 -10.37 11.02
CA LYS A 376 -58.21 -11.01 10.00
C LYS A 376 -57.96 -9.98 8.89
N ASP A 377 -56.74 -9.92 8.37
CA ASP A 377 -56.59 -10.04 6.92
C ASP A 377 -55.25 -10.61 6.51
N LYS A 378 -55.34 -11.57 5.59
CA LYS A 378 -54.23 -12.27 4.95
C LYS A 378 -53.76 -11.42 3.77
N SER A 379 -52.45 -11.17 3.69
CA SER A 379 -51.78 -10.96 2.42
C SER A 379 -50.43 -11.67 2.44
N SER A 380 -50.36 -12.68 1.60
CA SER A 380 -49.23 -13.55 1.27
C SER A 380 -48.08 -12.80 0.60
N VAL A 381 -46.85 -13.00 1.07
CA VAL A 381 -45.66 -13.23 0.21
C VAL A 381 -44.73 -14.19 0.95
N SER A 382 -44.27 -15.20 0.21
CA SER A 382 -43.38 -16.29 0.60
C SER A 382 -42.00 -15.79 0.99
N SER A 383 -41.53 -16.24 2.16
CA SER A 383 -40.14 -16.24 2.57
C SER A 383 -39.37 -17.28 1.75
N GLU A 384 -38.45 -16.82 0.91
CA GLU A 384 -37.28 -17.62 0.53
C GLU A 384 -36.10 -17.18 1.39
N THR A 385 -35.47 -18.17 1.99
CA THR A 385 -34.37 -18.16 2.92
C THR A 385 -33.12 -17.49 2.31
N ALA A 386 -32.75 -16.33 2.82
CA ALA A 386 -31.37 -15.87 2.76
C ALA A 386 -30.60 -16.63 3.85
N SER A 387 -29.71 -17.52 3.43
CA SER A 387 -28.66 -18.08 4.28
C SER A 387 -27.79 -16.94 4.78
N THR A 388 -27.86 -16.68 6.09
CA THR A 388 -26.79 -16.06 6.86
C THR A 388 -25.55 -16.93 6.69
N GLU A 389 -24.64 -16.51 5.82
CA GLU A 389 -23.27 -16.98 5.82
C GLU A 389 -22.56 -16.36 7.05
N ASP A 390 -21.73 -17.18 7.66
CA ASP A 390 -21.14 -17.03 8.99
C ASP A 390 -20.29 -15.76 9.15
N GLU A 391 -20.74 -14.79 9.96
CA GLU A 391 -19.91 -13.68 10.48
C GLU A 391 -18.85 -14.16 11.49
N THR A 392 -18.91 -15.42 11.94
CA THR A 392 -17.94 -15.99 12.91
C THR A 392 -16.63 -16.48 12.28
N GLY A 393 -16.55 -16.55 10.94
CA GLY A 393 -15.33 -16.98 10.25
C GLY A 393 -14.28 -15.89 10.09
N ASP A 394 -14.69 -14.63 9.96
CA ASP A 394 -13.80 -13.51 9.65
C ASP A 394 -13.05 -12.96 10.88
N THR A 395 -13.61 -13.18 12.07
CA THR A 395 -13.01 -12.83 13.36
C THR A 395 -11.80 -13.70 13.70
N ASP A 396 -11.93 -15.03 13.53
CA ASP A 396 -10.87 -16.02 13.83
C ASP A 396 -9.67 -15.88 12.86
N GLU A 397 -9.92 -15.47 11.61
CA GLU A 397 -8.87 -15.22 10.62
C GLU A 397 -8.12 -13.90 10.89
N PHE A 398 -8.78 -12.85 11.37
CA PHE A 398 -8.13 -11.57 11.67
C PHE A 398 -7.24 -11.62 12.92
N GLU A 399 -7.69 -12.32 13.96
CA GLU A 399 -6.95 -12.47 15.22
C GLU A 399 -5.55 -13.06 14.98
N LYS A 400 -5.42 -13.96 14.00
CA LYS A 400 -4.16 -14.55 13.56
C LYS A 400 -3.12 -13.53 13.06
N TYR A 401 -3.55 -12.42 12.46
CA TYR A 401 -2.64 -11.35 11.99
C TYR A 401 -2.23 -10.39 13.10
N LEU A 402 -3.04 -10.33 14.15
CA LEU A 402 -2.78 -9.51 15.32
C LEU A 402 -1.94 -10.24 16.37
N THR A 403 -2.04 -11.57 16.44
CA THR A 403 -1.35 -12.36 17.47
C THR A 403 0.17 -12.23 17.35
N ILE A 404 0.84 -12.04 18.49
CA ILE A 404 2.29 -12.13 18.56
C ILE A 404 2.69 -13.61 18.54
N ARG A 405 3.16 -14.09 17.39
CA ARG A 405 3.69 -15.45 17.26
C ARG A 405 5.20 -15.51 17.52
N GLY A 406 5.64 -16.57 18.19
CA GLY A 406 7.07 -16.82 18.48
C GLY A 406 7.64 -15.95 19.60
N SER A 407 8.97 -15.83 19.68
CA SER A 407 9.60 -14.97 20.71
C SER A 407 9.34 -13.49 20.43
N TYR A 408 9.11 -12.69 21.47
CA TYR A 408 8.89 -11.24 21.37
C TYR A 408 10.02 -10.48 20.63
N THR A 409 11.23 -11.03 20.58
CA THR A 409 12.45 -10.37 20.08
C THR A 409 12.92 -10.84 18.68
N GLY A 410 12.33 -11.92 18.16
CA GLY A 410 12.69 -12.55 16.89
C GLY A 410 11.95 -11.96 15.68
N ARG A 411 12.64 -11.77 14.54
CA ARG A 411 12.08 -11.15 13.33
C ARG A 411 11.49 -12.16 12.31
N ASP A 412 11.92 -13.42 12.34
CA ASP A 412 11.71 -14.41 11.26
C ASP A 412 10.24 -14.87 11.03
N SER A 413 9.30 -14.38 11.84
CA SER A 413 7.85 -14.66 11.72
C SER A 413 7.00 -13.55 12.34
N ALA A 414 7.51 -12.31 12.35
CA ALA A 414 6.79 -11.24 13.03
C ALA A 414 5.46 -10.90 12.31
N SER A 415 4.46 -10.48 13.07
CA SER A 415 3.29 -9.78 12.53
C SER A 415 3.62 -8.28 12.42
N ILE A 416 2.77 -7.50 11.75
CA ILE A 416 2.90 -6.03 11.71
C ILE A 416 3.02 -5.46 13.14
N PRO A 417 2.13 -5.76 14.11
CA PRO A 417 2.26 -5.29 15.49
C PRO A 417 3.62 -5.62 16.12
N LYS A 418 4.04 -6.88 15.97
CA LYS A 418 5.30 -7.35 16.54
C LYS A 418 6.50 -6.60 15.95
N MET A 419 6.52 -6.43 14.63
CA MET A 419 7.61 -5.74 13.94
C MET A 419 7.62 -4.24 14.29
N THR A 420 6.46 -3.60 14.42
CA THR A 420 6.34 -2.22 14.89
C THR A 420 6.96 -2.05 16.27
N GLY A 421 6.63 -2.90 17.24
CA GLY A 421 7.23 -2.83 18.59
C GLY A 421 8.75 -3.02 18.59
N ILE A 422 9.26 -3.96 17.79
CA ILE A 422 10.72 -4.19 17.63
C ILE A 422 11.41 -2.93 17.08
N ILE A 423 10.84 -2.32 16.05
CA ILE A 423 11.43 -1.15 15.38
C ILE A 423 11.32 0.07 16.26
N LEU A 424 10.19 0.27 16.95
CA LEU A 424 9.98 1.39 17.85
C LEU A 424 11.08 1.48 18.92
N ILE A 425 11.37 0.36 19.59
CA ILE A 425 12.45 0.28 20.57
C ILE A 425 13.83 0.43 19.90
N SER A 426 14.03 -0.12 18.70
CA SER A 426 15.30 0.06 17.98
C SER A 426 15.56 1.51 17.56
N CYS A 427 14.51 2.25 17.19
CA CYS A 427 14.58 3.68 16.88
C CYS A 427 14.85 4.50 18.13
N ASN A 428 14.19 4.18 19.25
CA ASN A 428 14.47 4.81 20.54
C ASN A 428 15.93 4.61 20.97
N GLU A 429 16.46 3.39 20.81
CA GLU A 429 17.87 3.10 21.07
C GLU A 429 18.81 4.00 20.27
N GLU A 430 18.61 4.10 18.95
CA GLU A 430 19.45 4.93 18.09
C GLU A 430 19.33 6.42 18.45
N ILE A 431 18.14 6.91 18.80
CA ILE A 431 17.91 8.31 19.19
C ILE A 431 18.60 8.63 20.53
N LEU A 432 18.41 7.80 21.56
CA LEU A 432 18.98 8.05 22.89
C LEU A 432 20.50 7.99 22.90
N THR A 433 21.08 7.12 22.07
CA THR A 433 22.54 6.92 21.97
C THR A 433 23.25 7.94 21.06
N THR A 434 22.51 8.83 20.40
CA THR A 434 23.09 9.92 19.59
C THR A 434 23.37 11.13 20.49
N ASP A 435 24.63 11.51 20.62
CA ASP A 435 25.08 12.56 21.55
C ASP A 435 24.61 13.96 21.12
N GLU A 436 24.52 14.20 19.80
CA GLU A 436 24.12 15.49 19.22
C GLU A 436 22.64 15.83 19.42
N ILE A 437 21.80 14.83 19.72
CA ILE A 437 20.37 15.02 19.95
C ILE A 437 20.14 15.59 21.35
N PRO A 438 19.43 16.73 21.52
CA PRO A 438 19.16 17.32 22.82
C PRO A 438 18.36 16.43 23.76
N ASP A 439 18.69 16.48 25.05
CA ASP A 439 18.05 15.68 26.11
C ASP A 439 16.54 15.92 26.20
N ARG A 440 16.07 17.14 25.95
CA ARG A 440 14.64 17.44 25.90
C ARG A 440 13.92 16.62 24.84
N PHE A 441 14.48 16.52 23.64
CA PHE A 441 13.89 15.73 22.56
C PHE A 441 13.91 14.23 22.87
N LYS A 442 15.04 13.74 23.42
CA LYS A 442 15.18 12.35 23.92
C LYS A 442 14.09 12.00 24.94
N ARG A 443 13.82 12.94 25.86
CA ARG A 443 12.75 12.85 26.85
C ARG A 443 11.37 12.76 26.22
N ASP A 444 11.01 13.71 25.36
CA ASP A 444 9.69 13.79 24.73
C ASP A 444 9.38 12.52 23.90
N ILE A 445 10.38 11.97 23.18
CA ILE A 445 10.24 10.72 22.42
C ILE A 445 10.04 9.51 23.34
N THR A 446 10.83 9.40 24.40
CA THR A 446 10.77 8.25 25.33
C THR A 446 9.47 8.27 26.13
N GLU A 447 9.05 9.45 26.60
CA GLU A 447 7.76 9.64 27.27
C GLU A 447 6.60 9.18 26.38
N ARG A 448 6.57 9.59 25.11
CA ARG A 448 5.54 9.16 24.15
C ARG A 448 5.46 7.63 24.02
N ILE A 449 6.61 6.96 23.94
CA ILE A 449 6.67 5.50 23.81
C ILE A 449 6.14 4.82 25.08
N PHE A 450 6.56 5.28 26.27
CA PHE A 450 6.14 4.70 27.54
C PHE A 450 4.68 4.98 27.86
N LEU A 451 4.16 6.17 27.55
CA LEU A 451 2.74 6.47 27.65
C LEU A 451 1.90 5.55 26.74
N THR A 452 2.40 5.26 25.53
CA THR A 452 1.75 4.27 24.65
C THR A 452 1.75 2.88 25.31
N GLY A 453 2.84 2.48 25.96
CA GLY A 453 2.91 1.24 26.73
C GLY A 453 1.91 1.18 27.90
N VAL A 454 1.77 2.27 28.65
CA VAL A 454 0.78 2.39 29.75
C VAL A 454 -0.65 2.28 29.21
N GLU A 455 -0.96 3.00 28.12
CA GLU A 455 -2.28 2.93 27.46
C GLU A 455 -2.66 1.49 27.07
N LEU A 456 -1.69 0.71 26.58
CA LEU A 456 -1.85 -0.70 26.25
C LEU A 456 -1.98 -1.59 27.49
N ARG A 457 -1.24 -1.29 28.56
CA ARG A 457 -1.26 -2.04 29.81
C ARG A 457 -2.56 -1.85 30.59
N ASN A 458 -3.22 -0.70 30.45
CA ASN A 458 -4.49 -0.43 31.12
C ASN A 458 -5.64 -1.35 30.66
N HIS A 459 -5.43 -2.17 29.62
CA HIS A 459 -6.34 -3.25 29.25
C HIS A 459 -6.15 -4.50 30.12
N GLY A 460 -7.18 -5.35 30.21
CA GLY A 460 -7.15 -6.54 31.05
C GLY A 460 -5.95 -7.46 30.75
N GLU A 461 -5.35 -8.01 31.81
CA GLU A 461 -4.24 -8.97 31.70
C GLU A 461 -4.61 -10.15 30.78
N GLY A 462 -3.69 -10.51 29.88
CA GLY A 462 -3.92 -11.56 28.87
C GLY A 462 -4.76 -11.12 27.67
N SER A 463 -5.20 -9.86 27.61
CA SER A 463 -5.74 -9.28 26.37
C SER A 463 -4.62 -8.99 25.37
N LEU A 464 -4.96 -8.90 24.09
CA LEU A 464 -3.97 -8.63 23.05
C LEU A 464 -3.26 -7.27 23.18
N PRO A 465 -3.94 -6.16 23.56
CA PRO A 465 -3.24 -4.92 23.91
C PRO A 465 -2.25 -5.09 25.07
N TRP A 466 -2.62 -5.88 26.09
CA TRP A 466 -1.71 -6.20 27.18
C TRP A 466 -0.48 -6.98 26.68
N GLU A 467 -0.65 -7.94 25.76
CA GLU A 467 0.48 -8.62 25.11
C GLU A 467 1.37 -7.67 24.30
N TYR A 468 0.82 -6.60 23.70
CA TYR A 468 1.61 -5.57 23.03
C TYR A 468 2.44 -4.75 24.02
N SER A 469 1.94 -4.51 25.23
CA SER A 469 2.76 -3.91 26.30
C SER A 469 3.92 -4.83 26.73
N GLU A 470 3.67 -6.14 26.85
CA GLU A 470 4.71 -7.14 27.14
C GLU A 470 5.75 -7.23 26.03
N LEU A 471 5.32 -7.10 24.76
CA LEU A 471 6.25 -7.02 23.63
C LEU A 471 7.21 -5.84 23.77
N LEU A 472 6.72 -4.65 24.14
CA LEU A 472 7.56 -3.47 24.33
C LEU A 472 8.57 -3.71 25.47
N LEU A 473 8.09 -4.22 26.61
CA LEU A 473 8.94 -4.53 27.77
C LEU A 473 10.00 -5.60 27.44
N ALA A 474 9.62 -6.67 26.73
CA ALA A 474 10.53 -7.74 26.34
C ALA A 474 11.60 -7.27 25.33
N ASN A 475 11.24 -6.35 24.42
CA ASN A 475 12.22 -5.75 23.52
C ASN A 475 13.15 -4.79 24.24
N LEU A 476 12.65 -4.07 25.26
CA LEU A 476 13.47 -3.24 26.13
C LEU A 476 14.47 -4.10 26.91
N ASP A 477 14.01 -5.16 27.58
CA ASP A 477 14.87 -6.07 28.33
C ASP A 477 15.98 -6.67 27.46
N GLU A 478 15.66 -7.09 26.23
CA GLU A 478 16.66 -7.62 25.29
C GLU A 478 17.77 -6.61 24.93
N ARG A 479 17.47 -5.30 24.95
CA ARG A 479 18.42 -4.20 24.72
C ARG A 479 19.13 -3.72 25.97
N LEU A 480 18.62 -4.02 27.16
CA LEU A 480 19.24 -3.66 28.43
C LEU A 480 20.12 -4.79 28.97
N THR A 481 19.61 -6.02 29.01
CA THR A 481 20.27 -7.17 29.66
C THR A 481 20.47 -8.37 28.72
N GLY A 482 19.77 -8.41 27.60
CA GLY A 482 19.77 -9.53 26.66
C GLY A 482 21.00 -9.63 25.75
N LYS A 483 20.86 -10.39 24.65
CA LYS A 483 21.97 -10.61 23.70
C LYS A 483 22.29 -9.36 22.88
N ARG A 484 21.34 -8.44 22.77
CA ARG A 484 21.48 -7.14 22.11
C ARG A 484 21.71 -6.01 23.11
N ALA A 485 22.19 -6.33 24.32
CA ALA A 485 22.46 -5.34 25.35
C ALA A 485 23.39 -4.22 24.86
N ASN A 486 22.96 -2.98 25.06
CA ASN A 486 23.73 -1.78 24.75
C ASN A 486 23.92 -0.95 26.04
N PRO A 487 25.11 -0.96 26.65
CA PRO A 487 25.34 -0.25 27.91
C PRO A 487 25.13 1.26 27.83
N GLN A 488 25.45 1.89 26.69
CA GLN A 488 25.22 3.32 26.48
C GLN A 488 23.72 3.62 26.45
N TYR A 489 22.94 2.77 25.77
CA TYR A 489 21.48 2.90 25.78
C TYR A 489 20.91 2.73 27.18
N ALA A 490 21.38 1.76 27.96
CA ALA A 490 20.91 1.54 29.32
C ALA A 490 21.16 2.76 30.23
N GLU A 491 22.36 3.35 30.16
CA GLU A 491 22.71 4.57 30.91
C GLU A 491 21.83 5.75 30.49
N GLN A 492 21.74 6.03 29.19
CA GLN A 492 20.93 7.14 28.66
C GLN A 492 19.44 6.96 28.97
N LEU A 493 18.92 5.73 28.88
CA LEU A 493 17.54 5.44 29.20
C LEU A 493 17.26 5.60 30.69
N GLN A 494 18.18 5.19 31.56
CA GLN A 494 18.03 5.37 33.01
C GLN A 494 17.94 6.85 33.37
N ASP A 495 18.81 7.69 32.80
CA ASP A 495 18.81 9.13 33.03
C ASP A 495 17.51 9.79 32.52
N VAL A 496 17.11 9.49 31.28
CA VAL A 496 15.87 10.02 30.71
C VAL A 496 14.64 9.54 31.47
N TYR A 497 14.59 8.25 31.83
CA TYR A 497 13.46 7.66 32.54
C TYR A 497 13.28 8.29 33.93
N ALA A 498 14.36 8.53 34.67
CA ALA A 498 14.28 9.20 35.98
C ALA A 498 13.59 10.57 35.91
N ASP A 499 13.69 11.26 34.77
CA ASP A 499 13.04 12.56 34.55
C ASP A 499 11.55 12.47 34.15
N ILE A 500 11.09 11.35 33.60
CA ILE A 500 9.70 11.17 33.09
C ILE A 500 8.87 10.17 33.89
N ARG A 501 9.50 9.47 34.83
CA ARG A 501 8.88 8.35 35.55
C ARG A 501 7.60 8.77 36.27
N ASP A 502 7.59 9.97 36.86
CA ASP A 502 6.41 10.51 37.55
C ASP A 502 5.28 10.84 36.57
N GLU A 503 5.58 11.43 35.42
CA GLU A 503 4.61 11.71 34.36
C GLU A 503 3.96 10.42 33.82
N VAL A 504 4.76 9.39 33.59
CA VAL A 504 4.28 8.06 33.15
C VAL A 504 3.42 7.41 34.23
N PHE A 505 3.85 7.45 35.49
CA PHE A 505 3.11 6.88 36.62
C PHE A 505 1.76 7.55 36.87
N ILE A 506 1.64 8.87 36.68
CA ILE A 506 0.38 9.60 36.84
C ILE A 506 -0.69 9.13 35.83
N LYS A 507 -0.27 8.58 34.68
CA LYS A 507 -1.15 8.11 33.62
C LYS A 507 -1.54 6.63 33.75
N GLU A 508 -0.90 5.92 34.67
CA GLU A 508 -1.16 4.51 34.93
C GLU A 508 -2.43 4.34 35.80
N ASP A 509 -3.31 3.42 35.38
CA ASP A 509 -4.51 3.11 36.15
C ASP A 509 -4.18 2.33 37.42
N VAL A 510 -5.03 2.44 38.44
CA VAL A 510 -4.78 1.80 39.74
C VAL A 510 -4.74 0.27 39.60
N GLY A 511 -3.60 -0.32 39.94
CA GLY A 511 -3.39 -1.77 39.92
C GLY A 511 -2.76 -2.30 38.63
N VAL A 512 -2.39 -1.40 37.72
CA VAL A 512 -1.54 -1.68 36.57
C VAL A 512 -0.07 -1.67 37.02
N ASP A 513 0.75 -2.58 36.49
CA ASP A 513 2.14 -2.83 36.93
C ASP A 513 3.19 -2.44 35.88
N PHE A 514 2.84 -1.61 34.88
CA PHE A 514 3.76 -1.25 33.80
C PHE A 514 4.98 -0.48 34.32
N VAL A 515 4.75 0.54 35.16
CA VAL A 515 5.83 1.37 35.72
C VAL A 515 6.69 0.55 36.68
N ASP A 516 6.09 -0.32 37.49
CA ASP A 516 6.84 -1.23 38.37
C ASP A 516 7.77 -2.15 37.57
N ARG A 517 7.30 -2.62 36.40
CA ARG A 517 8.11 -3.45 35.48
C ARG A 517 9.21 -2.63 34.80
N LEU A 518 8.94 -1.37 34.44
CA LEU A 518 9.97 -0.46 33.93
C LEU A 518 11.04 -0.16 35.00
N ASP A 519 10.63 0.10 36.23
CA ASP A 519 11.53 0.34 37.37
C ASP A 519 12.47 -0.86 37.58
N GLU A 520 11.93 -2.09 37.54
CA GLU A 520 12.70 -3.34 37.62
C GLU A 520 13.70 -3.48 36.47
N LEU A 521 13.26 -3.26 35.23
CA LEU A 521 14.08 -3.46 34.02
C LEU A 521 15.19 -2.42 33.87
N ILE A 522 14.86 -1.15 34.10
CA ILE A 522 15.78 -0.01 33.94
C ILE A 522 16.71 0.09 35.16
N GLY A 523 16.33 -0.51 36.30
CA GLY A 523 17.08 -0.43 37.55
C GLY A 523 16.90 0.92 38.23
N HIS A 524 15.70 1.49 38.14
CA HIS A 524 15.34 2.69 38.90
C HIS A 524 15.02 2.30 40.36
N PRO A 525 15.65 2.94 41.36
CA PRO A 525 15.51 2.58 42.77
C PRO A 525 14.16 2.93 43.39
#